data_AF-A0A969ICW0-F1
#
_entry.id   AF-A0A969ICW0-F1
#
_cell.length_a   1.000
_cell.length_b   1.000
_cell.length_c   1.000
_cell.angle_alpha   90.00
_cell.angle_beta   90.00
_cell.angle_gamma   90.00
#
_symmetry.space_group_name_H-M   'P 1'
#
loop_
_entity.id
_entity.type
_entity.pdbx_description
1 polymer ?
#
loop_
_entity_poly.entity_id
_entity_poly.type
_entity_poly.pdbx_seq_one_letter_code
_entity_poly.pdbx_strand_id
1 'polypeptide(L)'
;MDILEPRAEKFAKAEGIAVSIVEIAENKTLYILGKSQVGNFDGLSFHISTRRNEILRIKDEVIPGAFYITDSVQVKGIKYEHFLSFSNYFADPLMLVKIPENISQTE
;
A
#
# COMPACT_ATOMS: atom_id res chain seq x y z
N MET A 1 -23.23 -7.56 -24.43
CA MET A 1 -22.71 -7.14 -23.11
C MET A 1 -21.79 -8.26 -22.67
N ASP A 2 -20.49 -8.10 -22.91
CA ASP A 2 -19.51 -9.07 -22.45
C ASP A 2 -19.46 -9.03 -20.92
N ILE A 3 -19.85 -10.14 -20.30
CA ILE A 3 -19.61 -10.36 -18.88
C ILE A 3 -18.12 -10.64 -18.78
N LEU A 4 -17.32 -9.59 -18.57
CA LEU A 4 -15.93 -9.76 -18.16
C LEU A 4 -15.95 -10.65 -16.93
N GLU A 5 -15.29 -11.80 -17.01
CA GLU A 5 -15.25 -12.75 -15.91
C GLU A 5 -14.79 -12.02 -14.64
N PRO A 6 -15.35 -12.31 -13.45
CA PRO A 6 -15.03 -11.64 -12.19
C PRO A 6 -13.53 -11.62 -11.82
N ARG A 7 -12.71 -12.42 -12.51
CA ARG A 7 -11.25 -12.39 -12.40
C ARG A 7 -10.64 -11.23 -13.18
N ALA A 8 -11.04 -10.98 -14.42
CA ALA A 8 -10.49 -9.93 -15.28
C ALA A 8 -10.71 -8.53 -14.68
N GLU A 9 -11.90 -8.26 -14.13
CA GLU A 9 -12.18 -6.99 -13.44
C GLU A 9 -11.30 -6.79 -12.20
N LYS A 10 -11.01 -7.87 -11.45
CA LYS A 10 -10.12 -7.81 -10.28
C LYS A 10 -8.68 -7.49 -10.68
N PHE A 11 -8.21 -8.06 -11.79
CA PHE A 11 -6.88 -7.74 -12.33
C PHE A 11 -6.78 -6.29 -12.80
N ALA A 12 -7.75 -5.81 -13.59
CA ALA A 12 -7.77 -4.43 -14.06
C ALA A 12 -7.81 -3.42 -12.89
N LYS A 13 -8.58 -3.73 -11.84
CA LYS A 13 -8.64 -2.91 -10.63
C LYS A 13 -7.30 -2.90 -9.87
N ALA A 14 -6.64 -4.06 -9.74
CA ALA A 14 -5.33 -4.14 -9.11
C ALA A 14 -4.27 -3.34 -9.89
N GLU A 15 -4.26 -3.44 -11.22
CA GLU A 15 -3.34 -2.66 -12.04
C GLU A 15 -3.55 -1.15 -11.87
N GLY A 16 -4.79 -0.66 -11.91
CA GLY A 16 -5.09 0.76 -11.73
C GLY A 16 -4.63 1.29 -10.36
N ILE A 17 -4.87 0.53 -9.29
CA ILE A 17 -4.39 0.90 -7.94
C ILE A 17 -2.86 0.90 -7.89
N ALA A 18 -2.21 -0.09 -8.52
CA ALA A 18 -0.74 -0.15 -8.56
C ALA A 18 -0.16 1.07 -9.28
N VAL A 19 -0.75 1.50 -10.41
CA VAL A 19 -0.36 2.72 -11.12
C VAL A 19 -0.40 3.92 -10.17
N SER A 20 -1.52 4.14 -9.49
CA SER A 20 -1.66 5.27 -8.56
C SER A 20 -0.64 5.22 -7.42
N ILE A 21 -0.37 4.03 -6.85
CA ILE A 21 0.66 3.89 -5.81
C ILE A 21 2.05 4.27 -6.34
N VAL A 22 2.39 3.82 -7.54
CA VAL A 22 3.70 4.12 -8.17
C VAL A 22 3.84 5.60 -8.46
N GLU A 23 2.80 6.24 -8.98
CA GLU A 23 2.78 7.68 -9.27
C GLU A 23 2.89 8.53 -8.00
N ILE A 24 2.15 8.18 -6.94
CA ILE A 24 2.18 8.92 -5.67
C ILE A 24 3.52 8.76 -4.96
N ALA A 25 4.09 7.55 -4.96
CA ALA A 25 5.36 7.24 -4.32
C ALA A 25 6.55 7.34 -5.28
N GLU A 26 6.45 8.11 -6.36
CA GLU A 26 7.45 8.15 -7.43
C GLU A 26 8.87 8.44 -6.89
N ASN A 27 9.81 7.52 -7.14
CA ASN A 27 11.20 7.59 -6.65
C ASN A 27 11.34 7.73 -5.11
N LYS A 28 10.27 7.53 -4.34
CA LYS A 28 10.28 7.51 -2.88
C LYS A 28 10.34 6.09 -2.38
N THR A 29 10.89 5.92 -1.19
CA THR A 29 10.95 4.61 -0.54
C THR A 29 9.55 4.12 -0.18
N LEU A 30 9.20 2.91 -0.61
CA LEU A 30 7.90 2.29 -0.39
C LEU A 30 8.08 0.94 0.31
N TYR A 31 7.38 0.76 1.42
CA TYR A 31 7.41 -0.46 2.23
C TYR A 31 6.00 -1.01 2.47
N ILE A 32 5.94 -2.26 2.90
CA ILE A 32 4.76 -2.83 3.56
C ILE A 32 5.05 -2.80 5.07
N LEU A 33 4.14 -2.24 5.86
CA LEU A 33 4.33 -2.20 7.31
C LEU A 33 4.10 -3.61 7.91
N GLY A 34 5.03 -4.08 8.72
CA GLY A 34 5.28 -5.49 9.06
C GLY A 34 4.10 -6.36 9.43
N LYS A 35 3.16 -5.80 10.19
CA LYS A 35 2.00 -6.52 10.73
C LYS A 35 0.71 -6.23 9.98
N SER A 36 0.81 -5.54 8.83
CA SER A 36 -0.36 -5.26 8.01
C SER A 36 -0.91 -6.56 7.47
N GLN A 37 -2.21 -6.78 7.61
CA GLN A 37 -2.86 -7.97 7.08
C GLN A 37 -3.02 -7.86 5.56
N VAL A 38 -1.93 -7.94 4.81
CA VAL A 38 -1.96 -7.66 3.37
C VAL A 38 -2.68 -8.72 2.53
N GLY A 39 -3.03 -9.88 3.10
CA GLY A 39 -3.88 -10.89 2.47
C GLY A 39 -3.34 -11.36 1.10
N ASN A 40 -4.22 -11.53 0.11
CA ASN A 40 -3.87 -11.78 -1.31
C ASN A 40 -3.28 -10.51 -1.97
N PHE A 41 -2.21 -9.98 -1.38
CA PHE A 41 -1.45 -8.84 -1.86
C PHE A 41 -0.59 -9.15 -3.08
N ASP A 42 -0.56 -10.40 -3.53
CA ASP A 42 0.36 -10.87 -4.56
C ASP A 42 0.11 -10.20 -5.92
N GLY A 43 -1.14 -10.01 -6.31
CA GLY A 43 -1.47 -9.34 -7.58
C GLY A 43 -1.03 -7.87 -7.59
N LEU A 44 -1.33 -7.14 -6.50
CA LEU A 44 -0.98 -5.72 -6.42
C LEU A 44 0.53 -5.51 -6.25
N SER A 45 1.17 -6.27 -5.36
CA SER A 45 2.62 -6.22 -5.15
C SER A 45 3.39 -6.58 -6.41
N PHE A 46 2.92 -7.53 -7.22
CA PHE A 46 3.51 -7.85 -8.52
C PHE A 46 3.50 -6.66 -9.47
N HIS A 47 2.34 -5.99 -9.63
CA HIS A 47 2.24 -4.83 -10.51
C HIS A 47 3.09 -3.65 -10.02
N ILE A 48 3.11 -3.39 -8.71
CA ILE A 48 3.98 -2.35 -8.11
C ILE A 48 5.45 -2.68 -8.37
N SER A 49 5.85 -3.92 -8.11
CA SER A 49 7.25 -4.36 -8.25
C SER A 49 7.72 -4.31 -9.70
N THR A 50 6.87 -4.71 -10.63
CA THR A 50 7.15 -4.65 -12.07
C THR A 50 7.32 -3.22 -12.56
N ARG A 51 6.45 -2.29 -12.13
CA ARG A 51 6.50 -0.90 -12.56
C ARG A 51 7.65 -0.10 -11.95
N ARG A 52 8.04 -0.42 -10.71
CA ARG A 52 9.15 0.25 -10.00
C ARG A 52 10.50 -0.43 -10.18
N ASN A 53 10.52 -1.62 -10.80
CA ASN A 53 11.70 -2.48 -10.91
C ASN A 53 12.37 -2.74 -9.54
N GLU A 54 11.55 -2.95 -8.50
CA GLU A 54 12.01 -3.23 -7.13
C GLU A 54 11.09 -4.24 -6.46
N ILE A 55 11.61 -5.01 -5.49
CA ILE A 55 10.79 -5.88 -4.65
C ILE A 55 10.33 -5.09 -3.43
N LEU A 56 9.02 -5.02 -3.21
CA LEU A 56 8.46 -4.42 -2.00
C LEU A 56 8.95 -5.17 -0.76
N ARG A 57 9.54 -4.42 0.17
CA ARG A 57 10.06 -4.97 1.42
C ARG A 57 9.08 -4.75 2.55
N ILE A 58 8.97 -5.76 3.39
CA ILE A 58 8.26 -5.67 4.66
C ILE A 58 9.20 -5.03 5.69
N LYS A 59 8.69 -4.07 6.46
CA LYS A 59 9.42 -3.37 7.51
C LYS A 59 8.59 -3.32 8.79
N ASP A 60 9.12 -3.89 9.88
CA ASP A 60 8.51 -3.81 11.21
C ASP A 60 8.74 -2.45 11.87
N GLU A 61 9.90 -1.84 11.59
CA GLU A 61 10.28 -0.53 12.11
C GLU A 61 9.83 0.58 11.16
N VAL A 62 9.24 1.63 11.74
CA VAL A 62 8.84 2.83 11.02
C VAL A 62 10.08 3.69 10.73
N ILE A 63 10.41 3.81 9.45
CA ILE A 63 11.36 4.76 8.88
C ILE A 63 10.62 6.08 8.58
N PRO A 64 10.98 7.20 9.24
CA PRO A 64 10.39 8.51 8.95
C PRO A 64 10.63 8.95 7.50
N GLY A 65 9.65 9.65 6.93
CA GLY A 65 9.71 10.17 5.55
C GLY A 65 9.38 9.14 4.46
N ALA A 66 9.28 7.86 4.79
CA ALA A 66 8.97 6.79 3.84
C ALA A 66 7.45 6.61 3.64
N PHE A 67 7.10 6.00 2.50
CA PHE A 67 5.76 5.55 2.18
C PHE A 67 5.53 4.12 2.64
N TYR A 68 4.32 3.84 3.09
CA TYR A 68 3.90 2.55 3.58
C TYR A 68 2.58 2.14 2.99
N ILE A 69 2.48 0.85 2.65
CA ILE A 69 1.22 0.15 2.46
C ILE A 69 0.88 -0.52 3.79
N THR A 70 -0.29 -0.19 4.33
CA THR A 70 -0.68 -0.59 5.69
C THR A 70 -2.19 -0.63 5.87
N ASP A 71 -2.67 -1.35 6.88
CA ASP A 71 -4.04 -1.22 7.37
C ASP A 71 -4.15 -0.12 8.46
N SER A 72 -5.38 0.20 8.86
CA SER A 72 -5.67 1.22 9.87
C SER A 72 -5.27 0.82 11.29
N VAL A 73 -5.13 -0.49 11.56
CA VAL A 73 -4.74 -1.00 12.87
C VAL A 73 -3.27 -0.67 13.14
N GLN A 74 -2.40 -0.83 12.15
CA GLN A 74 -0.96 -0.61 12.32
C GLN A 74 -0.56 0.86 12.46
N VAL A 75 -1.35 1.78 11.90
CA VAL A 75 -1.08 3.23 12.00
C VAL A 75 -1.82 3.90 13.15
N LYS A 76 -2.53 3.12 13.97
CA LYS A 76 -3.24 3.66 15.13
C LYS A 76 -2.25 4.29 16.12
N GLY A 77 -2.44 5.58 16.41
CA GLY A 77 -1.55 6.34 17.30
C GLY A 77 -0.27 6.84 16.64
N ILE A 78 -0.09 6.63 15.33
CA ILE A 78 1.01 7.19 14.55
C ILE A 78 0.47 8.36 13.75
N LYS A 79 1.22 9.46 13.66
CA LYS A 79 0.90 10.55 12.74
C LYS A 79 1.26 10.11 11.31
N TYR A 80 0.34 10.20 10.38
CA TYR A 80 0.57 9.87 8.98
C TYR A 80 -0.24 10.77 8.04
N GLU A 81 0.21 10.89 6.80
CA GLU A 81 -0.52 11.48 5.69
C GLU A 81 -1.13 10.34 4.86
N HIS A 82 -2.42 10.42 4.58
CA HIS A 82 -3.17 9.43 3.80
C HIS A 82 -3.29 9.88 2.34
N PHE A 83 -3.03 8.96 1.41
CA PHE A 83 -3.09 9.25 -0.03
C PHE A 83 -4.20 8.48 -0.73
N LEU A 84 -4.32 7.17 -0.45
CA LEU A 84 -5.36 6.35 -1.03
C LEU A 84 -5.70 5.16 -0.14
N SER A 85 -6.95 4.68 -0.23
CA SER A 85 -7.40 3.43 0.36
C SER A 85 -7.84 2.48 -0.74
N PHE A 86 -7.61 1.18 -0.55
CA PHE A 86 -7.96 0.17 -1.51
C PHE A 86 -8.41 -1.13 -0.84
N SER A 87 -9.25 -1.86 -1.57
CA SER A 87 -9.88 -3.08 -1.06
C SER A 87 -8.84 -4.16 -0.79
N ASN A 88 -8.99 -4.76 0.38
CA ASN A 88 -8.33 -6.00 0.75
C ASN A 88 -9.42 -7.07 0.85
N TYR A 89 -9.43 -8.03 -0.07
CA TYR A 89 -10.59 -8.92 -0.24
C TYR A 89 -10.85 -9.84 0.97
N PHE A 90 -9.88 -9.98 1.88
CA PHE A 90 -9.93 -10.93 2.99
C PHE A 90 -9.64 -10.29 4.35
N ALA A 91 -9.43 -8.97 4.42
CA ALA A 91 -9.10 -8.26 5.66
C ALA A 91 -9.47 -6.77 5.54
N ASP A 92 -9.08 -5.97 6.54
CA ASP A 92 -9.33 -4.54 6.53
C ASP A 92 -8.71 -3.86 5.30
N PRO A 93 -9.36 -2.79 4.77
CA PRO A 93 -8.82 -2.03 3.64
C PRO A 93 -7.38 -1.59 3.89
N LEU A 94 -6.56 -1.73 2.86
CA LEU A 94 -5.20 -1.23 2.88
C LEU A 94 -5.18 0.23 2.45
N MET A 95 -4.12 0.91 2.84
CA MET A 95 -3.92 2.33 2.60
C MET A 95 -2.48 2.57 2.16
N LEU A 96 -2.30 3.52 1.25
CA LEU A 96 -1.00 4.16 1.04
C LEU A 96 -0.92 5.37 1.96
N VAL A 97 0.09 5.38 2.82
CA VAL A 97 0.36 6.46 3.75
C VAL A 97 1.81 6.90 3.67
N LYS A 98 2.09 8.13 4.09
CA LYS A 98 3.45 8.61 4.38
C LYS A 98 3.55 8.93 5.84
N ILE A 99 4.58 8.41 6.50
CA ILE A 99 4.89 8.78 7.88
C ILE A 99 5.84 9.98 7.82
N PRO A 100 5.52 11.12 8.47
CA PRO A 100 6.31 12.34 8.37
C PRO A 100 7.70 12.15 9.00
N GLU A 101 8.67 12.94 8.53
CA GLU A 101 10.05 12.90 9.04
C GLU A 101 10.13 13.29 10.52
N ASN A 102 9.26 14.19 10.97
CA ASN A 102 9.09 14.52 12.37
C ASN A 102 7.97 13.67 12.98
N ILE A 103 8.33 12.50 13.50
CA ILE A 103 7.49 11.76 14.43
C ILE A 103 7.58 12.45 15.80
N SER A 104 7.01 13.64 15.93
CA SER A 104 6.76 14.19 17.25
C SER A 104 5.66 13.34 17.88
N GLN A 105 6.04 12.49 18.83
CA GLN A 105 5.10 11.80 19.69
C GLN A 105 4.32 12.88 20.43
N THR A 106 3.04 13.06 20.10
CA THR A 106 2.14 13.77 21.01
C THR A 106 1.82 12.81 22.15
N GLU A 107 2.30 13.18 23.32
CA GLU A 107 1.94 12.63 24.64
C GLU A 107 0.42 12.58 24.86
#